data_AF-A0A8A3PM03-F1
#
_entry.id   AF-A0A8A3PM03-F1
#
_cell.length_a   1.000
_cell.length_b   1.000
_cell.length_c   1.000
_cell.angle_alpha   90.00
_cell.angle_beta   90.00
_cell.angle_gamma   90.00
#
_symmetry.space_group_name_H-M   'P 1'
#
loop_
_entity.id
_entity.type
_entity.pdbx_description
1 polymer ?
#
loop_
_entity_poly.entity_id
_entity_poly.type
_entity_poly.pdbx_seq_one_letter_code
_entity_poly.pdbx_strand_id
1 'polypeptide(L)'
;MESAAVMAEQIEFRVVKNDEGESSLITLAKFQELVQDTLPRMSHEAIRATIFDPSHTSFVMVKKTGGPVAQTEEVIAGIAYRVWEARRFVEMVYLVVDQHQHKTGLGTRLMNNFKDEVKSSMAEEVMEVLAYADNFAVGFFQKQGFTKEITLEKRVWGGIIKDYTQSVLMQCTLLPRMRYANASAMLRLQKEALMARIAAIPSSSRSDVVHAPPAQWQNGVIAPINPMDIPAIRESGWTSSAGPRPYLTPLKEFLNHLKTGRYSNAYLRSFLNSVDEIADPNYCTIIPKPMDFITLEKNLYDGLYKTPKAFVDDVKLIISNCRAYNDRTTIYYKHAKWLENRMATFIKSMPEWSYPVDLIN
;
A
#
# COMPACT_ATOMS: atom_id res chain seq x y z
N MET A 1 -29.92 -1.11 45.12
CA MET A 1 -30.33 -0.91 43.72
C MET A 1 -29.37 0.14 43.18
N GLU A 2 -28.42 -0.14 42.30
CA GLU A 2 -28.44 -1.04 41.15
C GLU A 2 -26.99 -1.44 40.84
N SER A 3 -26.59 -2.65 41.25
CA SER A 3 -25.32 -3.25 40.87
C SER A 3 -25.51 -3.87 39.48
N ALA A 4 -25.55 -3.03 38.45
CA ALA A 4 -25.30 -3.49 37.10
C ALA A 4 -23.80 -3.79 37.03
N ALA A 5 -23.43 -5.02 37.38
CA ALA A 5 -22.15 -5.57 36.99
C ALA A 5 -22.02 -5.32 35.48
N VAL A 6 -21.09 -4.45 35.12
CA VAL A 6 -20.69 -4.26 33.72
C VAL A 6 -20.30 -5.65 33.24
N MET A 7 -21.17 -6.31 32.50
CA MET A 7 -20.86 -7.58 31.87
C MET A 7 -19.76 -7.28 30.86
N ALA A 8 -18.51 -7.41 31.30
CA ALA A 8 -17.36 -7.20 30.45
C ALA A 8 -17.46 -8.20 29.30
N GLU A 9 -17.65 -7.70 28.09
CA GLU A 9 -17.61 -8.53 26.89
C GLU A 9 -16.21 -9.14 26.78
N GLN A 10 -16.09 -10.42 27.13
CA GLN A 10 -14.82 -11.13 27.05
C GLN A 10 -14.73 -11.77 25.66
N ILE A 11 -13.86 -11.19 24.83
CA ILE A 11 -13.54 -11.72 23.51
C ILE A 11 -12.29 -12.60 23.63
N GLU A 12 -12.40 -13.83 23.14
CA GLU A 12 -11.32 -14.81 23.08
C GLU A 12 -11.03 -15.16 21.61
N PHE A 13 -9.77 -15.46 21.30
CA PHE A 13 -9.36 -15.99 19.99
C PHE A 13 -8.99 -17.46 20.14
N ARG A 14 -9.47 -18.30 19.22
CA ARG A 14 -9.17 -19.74 19.22
C ARG A 14 -8.72 -20.20 17.85
N VAL A 15 -7.69 -21.04 17.85
CA VAL A 15 -7.30 -21.85 16.69
C VAL A 15 -7.98 -23.20 16.83
N VAL A 16 -8.77 -23.58 15.85
CA VAL A 16 -9.58 -24.79 15.87
C VAL A 16 -9.34 -25.58 14.59
N LYS A 17 -9.11 -26.89 14.73
CA LYS A 17 -9.01 -27.85 13.63
C LYS A 17 -10.07 -28.93 13.84
N ASN A 18 -10.38 -29.69 12.79
CA ASN A 18 -11.17 -30.90 12.96
C ASN A 18 -10.27 -32.02 13.52
N ASP A 19 -10.21 -32.11 14.85
CA ASP A 19 -9.50 -33.11 15.63
C ASP A 19 -10.44 -34.21 16.17
N GLU A 20 -11.68 -34.27 15.66
CA GLU A 20 -12.77 -35.12 16.14
C GLU A 20 -13.21 -34.85 17.60
N GLY A 21 -12.66 -33.82 18.25
CA GLY A 21 -13.04 -33.41 19.59
C GLY A 21 -14.39 -32.69 19.61
N GLU A 22 -15.23 -33.00 20.60
CA GLU A 22 -16.58 -32.43 20.73
C GLU A 22 -16.56 -30.89 20.77
N SER A 23 -15.66 -30.28 21.55
CA SER A 23 -15.54 -28.82 21.67
C SER A 23 -15.11 -28.15 20.35
N SER A 24 -14.16 -28.76 19.64
CA SER A 24 -13.69 -28.29 18.33
C SER A 24 -14.81 -28.37 17.30
N LEU A 25 -15.51 -29.50 17.24
CA LEU A 25 -16.64 -29.71 16.32
C LEU A 25 -17.78 -28.73 16.56
N ILE A 26 -18.14 -28.46 17.83
CA ILE A 26 -19.16 -27.45 18.18
C ILE A 26 -18.73 -26.06 17.68
N THR A 27 -17.45 -25.70 17.89
CA THR A 27 -16.94 -24.39 17.48
C THR A 27 -16.90 -24.26 15.95
N LEU A 28 -16.48 -25.31 15.25
CA LEU A 28 -16.48 -25.37 13.78
C LEU A 28 -17.90 -25.33 13.21
N ALA A 29 -18.87 -26.00 13.84
CA ALA A 29 -20.28 -25.94 13.42
C ALA A 29 -20.84 -24.52 13.53
N LYS A 30 -20.60 -23.84 14.66
CA LYS A 30 -20.98 -22.42 14.84
C LYS A 30 -20.30 -21.51 13.82
N PHE A 31 -19.01 -21.75 13.54
CA PHE A 31 -18.30 -20.97 12.53
C PHE A 31 -18.84 -21.24 11.11
N GLN A 32 -19.22 -22.48 10.80
CA GLN A 32 -19.84 -22.83 9.52
C GLN A 32 -21.17 -22.13 9.30
N GLU A 33 -22.01 -22.03 10.34
CA GLU A 33 -23.26 -21.27 10.29
C GLU A 33 -22.98 -19.79 10.00
N LEU A 34 -22.05 -19.17 10.73
CA LEU A 34 -21.65 -17.78 10.48
C LEU A 34 -21.13 -17.54 9.06
N VAL A 35 -20.32 -18.45 8.52
CA VAL A 35 -19.81 -18.36 7.14
C VAL A 35 -20.95 -18.45 6.13
N GLN A 36 -21.91 -19.34 6.37
CA GLN A 36 -23.06 -19.53 5.50
C GLN A 36 -23.94 -18.27 5.44
N ASP A 37 -24.20 -17.65 6.59
CA ASP A 37 -25.02 -16.44 6.71
C ASP A 37 -24.32 -15.22 6.11
N THR A 38 -22.99 -15.16 6.21
CA THR A 38 -22.21 -14.03 5.68
C THR A 38 -21.96 -14.15 4.17
N LEU A 39 -21.86 -15.37 3.64
CA LEU A 39 -21.51 -15.65 2.24
C LEU A 39 -22.62 -16.47 1.53
N PRO A 40 -23.82 -15.91 1.30
CA PRO A 40 -24.98 -16.65 0.79
C PRO A 40 -24.83 -17.17 -0.65
N ARG A 41 -23.81 -16.70 -1.40
CA ARG A 41 -23.52 -17.19 -2.76
C ARG A 41 -22.70 -18.49 -2.78
N MET A 42 -22.11 -18.87 -1.64
CA MET A 42 -21.34 -20.11 -1.52
C MET A 42 -22.26 -21.28 -1.16
N SER A 43 -22.01 -22.45 -1.72
CA SER A 43 -22.82 -23.63 -1.40
C SER A 43 -22.53 -24.15 0.01
N HIS A 44 -23.57 -24.60 0.70
CA HIS A 44 -23.46 -25.22 2.03
C HIS A 44 -22.47 -26.39 2.03
N GLU A 45 -22.50 -27.21 0.99
CA GLU A 45 -21.59 -28.35 0.85
C GLU A 45 -20.12 -27.90 0.72
N ALA A 46 -19.84 -26.87 -0.07
CA ALA A 46 -18.47 -26.37 -0.25
C ALA A 46 -17.91 -25.74 1.03
N ILE A 47 -18.75 -25.00 1.77
CA ILE A 47 -18.38 -24.42 3.06
C ILE A 47 -18.09 -25.54 4.06
N ARG A 48 -19.00 -26.50 4.21
CA ARG A 48 -18.83 -27.64 5.12
C ARG A 48 -17.59 -28.46 4.78
N ALA A 49 -17.41 -28.80 3.50
CA ALA A 49 -16.26 -29.55 3.03
C ALA A 49 -14.93 -28.82 3.22
N THR A 50 -14.93 -27.50 3.42
CA THR A 50 -13.72 -26.73 3.71
C THR A 50 -13.50 -26.57 5.22
N ILE A 51 -14.53 -26.22 5.99
CA ILE A 51 -14.40 -25.95 7.44
C ILE A 51 -14.08 -27.21 8.24
N PHE A 52 -14.63 -28.36 7.83
CA PHE A 52 -14.40 -29.65 8.49
C PHE A 52 -13.27 -30.46 7.86
N ASP A 53 -12.59 -29.95 6.83
CA ASP A 53 -11.45 -30.64 6.24
C ASP A 53 -10.25 -30.60 7.20
N PRO A 54 -9.62 -31.75 7.54
CA PRO A 54 -8.52 -31.80 8.50
C PRO A 54 -7.26 -31.02 8.08
N SER A 55 -7.10 -30.71 6.79
CA SER A 55 -5.98 -29.89 6.30
C SER A 55 -6.24 -28.38 6.44
N HIS A 56 -7.46 -27.98 6.78
CA HIS A 56 -7.82 -26.59 7.06
C HIS A 56 -7.83 -26.31 8.57
N THR A 57 -7.62 -25.05 8.88
CA THR A 57 -7.64 -24.52 10.25
C THR A 57 -8.56 -23.31 10.29
N SER A 58 -9.31 -23.18 11.38
CA SER A 58 -10.18 -22.03 11.62
C SER A 58 -9.62 -21.21 12.78
N PHE A 59 -9.35 -19.93 12.54
CA PHE A 59 -9.03 -18.95 13.57
C PHE A 59 -10.28 -18.12 13.87
N VAL A 60 -10.91 -18.38 15.02
CA VAL A 60 -12.23 -17.82 15.36
C VAL A 60 -12.15 -16.85 16.53
N MET A 61 -13.03 -15.86 16.51
CA MET A 61 -13.25 -14.91 17.59
C MET A 61 -14.55 -15.30 18.30
N VAL A 62 -14.41 -15.68 19.58
CA VAL A 62 -15.51 -16.12 20.43
C VAL A 62 -15.84 -15.00 21.42
N LYS A 63 -17.10 -14.57 21.42
CA LYS A 63 -17.65 -13.67 22.44
C LYS A 63 -18.26 -14.52 23.54
N LYS A 64 -17.83 -14.28 24.78
CA LYS A 64 -18.45 -14.89 25.96
C LYS A 64 -19.38 -13.88 26.61
N THR A 65 -20.61 -14.31 26.85
CA THR A 65 -21.68 -13.55 27.49
C THR A 65 -22.25 -14.37 28.63
N GLY A 66 -22.70 -13.69 29.70
CA GLY A 66 -23.28 -14.33 30.88
C GLY A 66 -22.43 -14.21 32.14
N GLY A 67 -22.95 -14.73 33.24
CA GLY A 67 -22.34 -14.68 34.57
C GLY A 67 -21.55 -15.95 34.92
N PRO A 68 -21.04 -16.06 36.17
CA PRO A 68 -20.19 -17.18 36.61
C PRO A 68 -20.83 -18.57 36.52
N VAL A 69 -22.17 -18.64 36.41
CA VAL A 69 -22.97 -19.88 36.52
C VAL A 69 -23.46 -20.38 35.16
N ALA A 70 -23.64 -19.49 34.17
CA ALA A 70 -24.06 -19.83 32.82
C ALA A 70 -23.36 -18.89 31.84
N GLN A 71 -22.39 -19.43 31.10
CA GLN A 71 -21.62 -18.70 30.10
C GLN A 71 -22.02 -19.21 28.71
N THR A 72 -22.53 -18.30 27.88
CA THR A 72 -22.82 -18.56 26.48
C THR A 72 -21.63 -18.14 25.63
N GLU A 73 -21.20 -19.02 24.74
CA GLU A 73 -20.12 -18.74 23.79
C GLU A 73 -20.68 -18.62 22.38
N GLU A 74 -20.43 -17.48 21.74
CA GLU A 74 -20.88 -17.14 20.40
C GLU A 74 -19.67 -16.91 19.49
N VAL A 75 -19.65 -17.53 18.31
CA VAL A 75 -18.61 -17.25 17.29
C VAL A 75 -19.06 -16.04 16.50
N ILE A 76 -18.38 -14.91 16.67
CA ILE A 76 -18.78 -13.62 16.06
C ILE A 76 -17.94 -13.23 14.85
N ALA A 77 -16.80 -13.89 14.64
CA ALA A 77 -15.95 -13.69 13.47
C ALA A 77 -14.99 -14.87 13.31
N GLY A 78 -14.44 -15.07 12.11
CA GLY A 78 -13.38 -16.05 11.93
C GLY A 78 -12.75 -16.08 10.55
N ILE A 79 -11.63 -16.77 10.47
CA ILE A 79 -10.84 -17.00 9.27
C ILE A 79 -10.63 -18.51 9.09
N ALA A 80 -11.08 -19.08 7.98
CA ALA A 80 -10.68 -20.41 7.56
C ALA A 80 -9.45 -20.30 6.65
N TYR A 81 -8.42 -21.08 6.92
CA TYR A 81 -7.17 -21.03 6.16
C TYR A 81 -6.51 -22.40 6.06
N ARG A 82 -5.64 -22.55 5.07
CA ARG A 82 -4.80 -23.72 4.85
C ARG A 82 -3.34 -23.30 4.79
N VAL A 83 -2.48 -24.04 5.47
CA VAL A 83 -1.04 -23.77 5.48
C VAL A 83 -0.36 -24.68 4.47
N TRP A 84 0.47 -24.10 3.61
CA TRP A 84 1.31 -24.81 2.66
C TRP A 84 2.78 -24.70 3.09
N GLU A 85 3.17 -25.40 4.17
CA GLU A 85 4.49 -25.26 4.82
C GLU A 85 5.65 -25.43 3.83
N ALA A 86 5.66 -26.51 3.05
CA ALA A 86 6.70 -26.77 2.04
C ALA A 86 6.79 -25.69 0.94
N ARG A 87 5.72 -24.91 0.74
CA ARG A 87 5.62 -23.81 -0.23
C ARG A 87 5.68 -22.43 0.42
N ARG A 88 5.77 -22.37 1.75
CA ARG A 88 5.95 -21.18 2.58
C ARG A 88 4.87 -20.10 2.43
N PHE A 89 3.62 -20.49 2.22
CA PHE A 89 2.48 -19.55 2.23
C PHE A 89 1.22 -20.11 2.90
N VAL A 90 0.31 -19.22 3.28
CA VAL A 90 -1.03 -19.52 3.79
C VAL A 90 -2.07 -19.14 2.73
N GLU A 91 -2.99 -20.05 2.45
CA GLU A 91 -4.21 -19.77 1.69
C GLU A 91 -5.33 -19.42 2.67
N MET A 92 -5.81 -18.17 2.64
CA MET A 92 -7.00 -17.74 3.39
C MET A 92 -8.23 -18.00 2.52
N VAL A 93 -9.07 -18.93 2.96
CA VAL A 93 -10.24 -19.40 2.20
C VAL A 93 -11.50 -18.63 2.55
N TYR A 94 -11.76 -18.43 3.85
CA TYR A 94 -12.88 -17.63 4.33
C TYR A 94 -12.41 -16.58 5.32
N LEU A 95 -13.02 -15.41 5.24
CA LEU A 95 -12.91 -14.35 6.22
C LEU A 95 -14.31 -13.78 6.41
N VAL A 96 -14.87 -13.96 7.59
CA VAL A 96 -16.22 -13.47 7.92
C VAL A 96 -16.23 -12.80 9.28
N VAL A 97 -17.10 -11.80 9.39
CA VAL A 97 -17.43 -11.09 10.62
C VAL A 97 -18.94 -11.00 10.63
N ASP A 98 -19.55 -11.27 11.78
CA ASP A 98 -20.99 -11.11 11.99
C ASP A 98 -21.47 -9.73 11.52
N GLN A 99 -22.60 -9.71 10.81
CA GLN A 99 -23.11 -8.51 10.14
C GLN A 99 -23.50 -7.42 11.15
N HIS A 100 -24.00 -7.78 12.33
CA HIS A 100 -24.33 -6.84 13.39
C HIS A 100 -23.08 -6.19 14.00
N GLN A 101 -21.93 -6.85 13.84
CA GLN A 101 -20.63 -6.39 14.31
C GLN A 101 -19.83 -5.65 13.24
N HIS A 102 -20.37 -5.40 12.04
CA HIS A 102 -19.66 -4.64 11.00
C HIS A 102 -19.38 -3.19 11.45
N LYS A 103 -18.27 -2.62 10.96
CA LYS A 103 -17.80 -1.24 11.26
C LYS A 103 -17.41 -0.95 12.71
N THR A 104 -17.39 -1.94 13.60
CA THR A 104 -16.89 -1.82 14.99
C THR A 104 -15.36 -1.90 15.10
N GLY A 105 -14.67 -2.27 14.01
CA GLY A 105 -13.22 -2.53 13.99
C GLY A 105 -12.83 -3.98 14.27
N LEU A 106 -13.80 -4.86 14.59
CA LEU A 106 -13.53 -6.27 14.89
C LEU A 106 -12.86 -7.03 13.74
N GLY A 107 -13.18 -6.75 12.48
CA GLY A 107 -12.48 -7.36 11.35
C GLY A 107 -10.98 -7.06 11.31
N THR A 108 -10.58 -5.81 11.59
CA THR A 108 -9.16 -5.44 11.73
C THR A 108 -8.53 -6.12 12.93
N ARG A 109 -9.25 -6.21 14.06
CA ARG A 109 -8.78 -6.91 15.26
C ARG A 109 -8.56 -8.41 14.98
N LEU A 110 -9.49 -9.07 14.29
CA LEU A 110 -9.37 -10.46 13.86
C LEU A 110 -8.14 -10.66 12.98
N MET A 111 -7.99 -9.84 11.94
CA MET A 111 -6.86 -9.94 11.02
C MET A 111 -5.51 -9.74 11.71
N ASN A 112 -5.41 -8.77 12.62
CA ASN A 112 -4.18 -8.52 13.36
C ASN A 112 -3.78 -9.72 14.23
N ASN A 113 -4.74 -10.30 14.97
CA ASN A 113 -4.46 -11.47 15.79
C ASN A 113 -4.18 -12.71 14.93
N PHE A 114 -4.85 -12.87 13.79
CA PHE A 114 -4.57 -13.94 12.83
C PHE A 114 -3.14 -13.87 12.28
N LYS A 115 -2.65 -12.67 11.93
CA LYS A 115 -1.28 -12.51 11.43
C LYS A 115 -0.24 -12.85 12.50
N ASP A 116 -0.47 -12.42 13.74
CA ASP A 116 0.40 -12.77 14.85
C ASP A 116 0.36 -14.28 15.13
N GLU A 117 -0.81 -14.92 15.00
CA GLU A 117 -0.97 -16.36 15.12
C GLU A 117 -0.21 -17.13 14.03
N VAL A 118 -0.35 -16.75 12.75
CA VAL A 118 0.40 -17.38 11.64
C VAL A 118 1.90 -17.27 11.89
N LYS A 119 2.39 -16.09 12.30
CA LYS A 119 3.81 -15.90 12.60
C LYS A 119 4.28 -16.78 13.76
N SER A 120 3.51 -16.82 14.84
CA SER A 120 3.86 -17.55 16.06
C SER A 120 3.83 -19.06 15.85
N SER A 121 2.78 -19.58 15.24
CA SER A 121 2.60 -21.01 14.99
C SER A 121 3.58 -21.56 13.95
N MET A 122 4.04 -20.73 13.01
CA MET A 122 4.94 -21.15 11.92
C MET A 122 6.39 -20.68 12.11
N ALA A 123 6.76 -20.21 13.31
CA ALA A 123 8.10 -19.71 13.63
C ALA A 123 8.68 -18.72 12.59
N GLU A 124 7.81 -17.88 12.01
CA GLU A 124 8.14 -16.94 10.91
C GLU A 124 8.71 -17.59 9.63
N GLU A 125 8.56 -18.90 9.44
CA GLU A 125 8.95 -19.56 8.19
C GLU A 125 7.96 -19.30 7.06
N VAL A 126 6.68 -19.15 7.41
CA VAL A 126 5.56 -18.86 6.51
C VAL A 126 5.15 -17.40 6.68
N MET A 127 5.47 -16.57 5.68
CA MET A 127 5.27 -15.12 5.75
C MET A 127 4.39 -14.55 4.64
N GLU A 128 3.90 -15.41 3.75
CA GLU A 128 3.04 -15.00 2.64
C GLU A 128 1.62 -15.50 2.88
N VAL A 129 0.63 -14.60 2.72
CA VAL A 129 -0.79 -14.94 2.81
C VAL A 129 -1.45 -14.60 1.49
N LEU A 130 -2.04 -15.60 0.83
CA LEU A 130 -2.84 -15.45 -0.39
C LEU A 130 -4.32 -15.57 -0.06
N ALA A 131 -5.13 -14.70 -0.66
CA ALA A 131 -6.57 -14.72 -0.49
C ALA A 131 -7.27 -14.32 -1.78
N TYR A 132 -8.39 -14.96 -2.10
CA TYR A 132 -9.33 -14.44 -3.10
C TYR A 132 -10.33 -13.52 -2.40
N ALA A 133 -10.30 -12.24 -2.74
CA ALA A 133 -11.18 -11.23 -2.19
C ALA A 133 -12.31 -10.91 -3.17
N ASP A 134 -13.56 -10.96 -2.70
CA ASP A 134 -14.68 -10.39 -3.45
C ASP A 134 -14.44 -8.90 -3.74
N ASN A 135 -14.97 -8.40 -4.86
CA ASN A 135 -14.77 -7.01 -5.28
C ASN A 135 -15.13 -5.98 -4.19
N PHE A 136 -16.14 -6.26 -3.36
CA PHE A 136 -16.54 -5.41 -2.24
C PHE A 136 -15.57 -5.45 -1.06
N ALA A 137 -14.83 -6.55 -0.88
CA ALA A 137 -13.90 -6.76 0.21
C ALA A 137 -12.48 -6.25 -0.11
N VAL A 138 -12.14 -6.00 -1.38
CA VAL A 138 -10.80 -5.54 -1.80
C VAL A 138 -10.30 -4.35 -0.96
N GLY A 139 -11.15 -3.35 -0.70
CA GLY A 139 -10.78 -2.19 0.10
C GLY A 139 -10.47 -2.52 1.57
N PHE A 140 -11.13 -3.53 2.14
CA PHE A 140 -10.77 -4.06 3.46
C PHE A 140 -9.40 -4.73 3.41
N PHE A 141 -9.18 -5.65 2.47
CA PHE A 141 -7.90 -6.36 2.32
C PHE A 141 -6.73 -5.38 2.11
N GLN A 142 -6.90 -4.34 1.30
CA GLN A 142 -5.90 -3.28 1.12
C GLN A 142 -5.53 -2.57 2.43
N LYS A 143 -6.53 -2.23 3.27
CA LYS A 143 -6.29 -1.66 4.60
C LYS A 143 -5.54 -2.62 5.53
N GLN A 144 -5.71 -3.93 5.31
CA GLN A 144 -4.97 -4.96 6.01
C GLN A 144 -3.60 -5.26 5.35
N GLY A 145 -3.12 -4.44 4.40
CA GLY A 145 -1.80 -4.65 3.79
C GLY A 145 -1.74 -5.75 2.74
N PHE A 146 -2.88 -6.14 2.16
CA PHE A 146 -2.89 -6.97 0.96
C PHE A 146 -2.77 -6.10 -0.30
N THR A 147 -2.09 -6.62 -1.32
CA THR A 147 -1.95 -6.02 -2.65
C THR A 147 -2.49 -6.96 -3.72
N LYS A 148 -2.89 -6.40 -4.87
CA LYS A 148 -3.25 -7.18 -6.07
C LYS A 148 -2.01 -7.67 -6.83
N GLU A 149 -0.84 -7.12 -6.50
CA GLU A 149 0.43 -7.54 -7.09
C GLU A 149 0.95 -8.77 -6.36
N ILE A 150 0.93 -9.91 -7.04
CA ILE A 150 1.40 -11.18 -6.50
C ILE A 150 2.89 -11.30 -6.81
N THR A 151 3.73 -11.09 -5.80
CA THR A 151 5.18 -11.24 -5.90
C THR A 151 5.62 -12.70 -5.76
N LEU A 152 4.80 -13.54 -5.12
CA LEU A 152 5.08 -14.96 -5.01
C LEU A 152 5.01 -15.62 -6.40
N GLU A 153 6.06 -16.35 -6.76
CA GLU A 153 6.18 -16.95 -8.09
C GLU A 153 5.02 -17.91 -8.38
N LYS A 154 4.44 -17.82 -9.59
CA LYS A 154 3.24 -18.59 -9.97
C LYS A 154 3.42 -20.12 -9.81
N ARG A 155 4.64 -20.67 -9.93
CA ARG A 155 4.90 -22.10 -9.70
C ARG A 155 4.65 -22.55 -8.25
N VAL A 156 4.69 -21.62 -7.30
CA VAL A 156 4.51 -21.90 -5.87
C VAL A 156 3.02 -22.08 -5.54
N TRP A 157 2.12 -21.28 -6.13
CA TRP A 157 0.70 -21.26 -5.75
C TRP A 157 -0.27 -21.59 -6.90
N GLY A 158 0.16 -21.48 -8.14
CA GLY A 158 -0.70 -21.66 -9.32
C GLY A 158 -1.21 -23.09 -9.43
N GLY A 159 -2.54 -23.22 -9.59
CA GLY A 159 -3.21 -24.50 -9.77
C GLY A 159 -3.40 -25.33 -8.49
N ILE A 160 -3.02 -24.81 -7.31
CA ILE A 160 -3.25 -25.49 -6.02
C ILE A 160 -4.25 -24.76 -5.12
N ILE A 161 -4.35 -23.43 -5.24
CA ILE A 161 -5.38 -22.65 -4.55
C ILE A 161 -6.65 -22.61 -5.41
N LYS A 162 -7.82 -22.54 -4.78
CA LYS A 162 -9.10 -22.52 -5.50
C LYS A 162 -9.31 -21.18 -6.20
N ASP A 163 -9.63 -21.19 -7.49
CA ASP A 163 -10.01 -19.98 -8.23
C ASP A 163 -11.50 -19.70 -8.06
N TYR A 164 -11.85 -18.45 -7.74
CA TYR A 164 -13.23 -18.02 -7.59
C TYR A 164 -13.60 -17.00 -8.67
N THR A 165 -14.78 -17.14 -9.26
CA THR A 165 -15.30 -16.16 -10.22
C THR A 165 -15.68 -14.86 -9.52
N GLN A 166 -15.41 -13.71 -10.14
CA GLN A 166 -15.71 -12.38 -9.59
C GLN A 166 -14.92 -12.00 -8.31
N SER A 167 -13.84 -12.70 -8.01
CA SER A 167 -12.90 -12.33 -6.96
C SER A 167 -11.56 -11.87 -7.54
N VAL A 168 -10.76 -11.24 -6.70
CA VAL A 168 -9.43 -10.75 -7.03
C VAL A 168 -8.44 -11.47 -6.13
N LEU A 169 -7.45 -12.14 -6.73
CA LEU A 169 -6.33 -12.71 -5.97
C LEU A 169 -5.52 -11.57 -5.36
N MET A 170 -5.25 -11.67 -4.06
CA MET A 170 -4.49 -10.70 -3.30
C MET A 170 -3.44 -11.38 -2.42
N GLN A 171 -2.31 -10.74 -2.23
CA GLN A 171 -1.19 -11.20 -1.41
C GLN A 171 -0.91 -10.22 -0.26
N CYS A 172 -0.64 -10.75 0.94
CA CYS A 172 -0.08 -10.02 2.06
C CYS A 172 1.23 -10.67 2.51
N THR A 173 2.32 -9.92 2.44
CA THR A 173 3.60 -10.30 3.03
C THR A 173 3.67 -9.79 4.46
N LEU A 174 3.85 -10.70 5.41
CA LEU A 174 3.94 -10.39 6.83
C LEU A 174 5.29 -9.75 7.17
N LEU A 175 5.29 -8.89 8.19
CA LEU A 175 6.48 -8.17 8.65
C LEU A 175 7.12 -8.92 9.84
N PRO A 176 8.40 -9.37 9.75
CA PRO A 176 9.05 -10.19 10.77
C PRO A 176 9.06 -9.57 12.17
N ARG A 177 9.32 -8.27 12.31
CA ARG A 177 9.43 -7.63 13.63
C ARG A 177 8.12 -7.06 14.17
N MET A 178 7.04 -7.17 13.41
CA MET A 178 5.75 -6.56 13.74
C MET A 178 4.91 -7.48 14.61
N ARG A 179 4.38 -6.96 15.72
CA ARG A 179 3.22 -7.56 16.39
C ARG A 179 1.98 -6.78 16.01
N TYR A 180 1.17 -7.35 15.11
CA TYR A 180 0.03 -6.69 14.50
C TYR A 180 -1.05 -6.33 15.53
N ALA A 181 -1.27 -7.16 16.56
CA ALA A 181 -2.20 -6.85 17.65
C ALA A 181 -1.84 -5.54 18.38
N ASN A 182 -0.55 -5.19 18.41
CA ASN A 182 -0.03 -3.97 19.05
C ASN A 182 0.30 -2.86 18.05
N ALA A 183 -0.09 -2.99 16.78
CA ALA A 183 0.29 -2.06 15.72
C ALA A 183 -0.02 -0.60 16.04
N SER A 184 -1.22 -0.32 16.55
CA SER A 184 -1.64 1.03 16.92
C SER A 184 -0.75 1.63 18.02
N ALA A 185 -0.46 0.86 19.06
CA ALA A 185 0.42 1.29 20.15
C ALA A 185 1.86 1.52 19.66
N MET A 186 2.38 0.63 18.81
CA MET A 186 3.71 0.78 18.20
C MET A 186 3.81 2.04 17.35
N LEU A 187 2.81 2.31 16.49
CA LEU A 187 2.78 3.50 15.65
C LEU A 187 2.66 4.78 16.48
N ARG A 188 1.88 4.75 17.57
CA ARG A 188 1.79 5.88 18.50
C ARG A 188 3.15 6.18 19.14
N LEU A 189 3.84 5.16 19.65
CA LEU A 189 5.17 5.33 20.25
C LEU A 189 6.21 5.82 19.23
N GLN A 190 6.18 5.33 17.99
CA GLN A 190 7.06 5.80 16.92
C GLN A 190 6.78 7.28 16.58
N LYS A 191 5.51 7.67 16.50
CA LYS A 191 5.11 9.06 16.27
C LYS A 191 5.58 9.96 17.41
N GLU A 192 5.38 9.55 18.65
CA GLU A 192 5.84 10.28 19.84
C GLU A 192 7.36 10.45 19.84
N ALA A 193 8.12 9.39 19.56
CA ALA A 193 9.58 9.45 19.47
C ALA A 193 10.06 10.39 18.34
N LEU A 194 9.40 10.37 17.18
CA LEU A 194 9.71 11.27 16.08
C LEU A 194 9.40 12.72 16.45
N MET A 195 8.23 12.98 17.04
CA MET A 195 7.84 14.32 17.48
C MET A 195 8.79 14.87 18.55
N ALA A 196 9.21 14.04 19.52
CA ALA A 196 10.21 14.43 20.51
C ALA A 196 11.55 14.80 19.87
N ARG A 197 11.99 14.07 18.83
CA ARG A 197 13.18 14.42 18.06
C ARG A 197 13.03 15.73 17.29
N ILE A 198 11.89 15.96 16.65
CA ILE A 198 11.60 17.21 15.93
C ILE A 198 11.62 18.41 16.89
N ALA A 199 11.05 18.25 18.09
CA ALA A 199 11.05 19.27 19.14
C ALA A 199 12.46 19.54 19.71
N ALA A 200 13.34 18.53 19.73
CA ALA A 200 14.72 18.70 20.20
C ALA A 200 15.64 19.44 19.21
N ILE A 201 15.23 19.59 17.94
CA ILE A 201 15.99 20.32 16.92
C ILE A 201 15.66 21.82 17.03
N PRO A 202 16.62 22.69 17.38
CA PRO A 202 16.37 24.11 17.68
C PRO A 202 15.70 24.91 16.55
N SER A 203 15.94 24.53 15.29
CA SER A 203 15.41 25.18 14.09
C SER A 203 14.01 24.70 13.67
N SER A 204 13.59 23.47 14.00
CA SER A 204 12.23 22.96 13.74
C SER A 204 11.28 23.08 14.94
N SER A 205 11.82 23.33 16.14
CA SER A 205 11.07 23.55 17.40
C SER A 205 10.26 24.86 17.45
N ARG A 206 10.23 25.65 16.37
CA ARG A 206 9.50 26.94 16.31
C ARG A 206 8.23 26.88 15.48
N SER A 207 7.85 25.69 15.01
CA SER A 207 6.61 25.46 14.24
C SER A 207 5.35 25.85 15.04
N ASP A 208 5.42 25.78 16.38
CA ASP A 208 4.32 26.13 17.28
C ASP A 208 4.27 27.64 17.60
N VAL A 209 5.25 28.44 17.14
CA VAL A 209 5.31 29.88 17.38
C VAL A 209 4.40 30.59 16.38
N VAL A 210 3.33 31.19 16.88
CA VAL A 210 2.44 32.02 16.07
C VAL A 210 3.10 33.40 15.89
N HIS A 211 3.50 33.71 14.66
CA HIS A 211 4.06 35.02 14.31
C HIS A 211 2.95 35.99 13.86
N ALA A 212 3.02 37.23 14.32
CA ALA A 212 2.11 38.29 13.86
C ALA A 212 2.31 38.58 12.36
N PRO A 213 1.25 39.00 11.64
CA PRO A 213 1.39 39.40 10.25
C PRO A 213 2.33 40.62 10.13
N PRO A 214 3.08 40.73 9.00
CA PRO A 214 3.90 41.91 8.72
C PRO A 214 3.14 43.22 8.89
N ALA A 215 3.75 44.19 9.56
CA ALA A 215 3.14 45.49 9.83
C ALA A 215 2.71 46.22 8.54
N GLN A 216 3.38 45.98 7.42
CA GLN A 216 3.04 46.54 6.11
C GLN A 216 1.63 46.14 5.63
N TRP A 217 1.07 45.05 6.14
CA TRP A 217 -0.25 44.55 5.77
C TRP A 217 -1.38 45.02 6.71
N GLN A 218 -1.09 45.79 7.76
CA GLN A 218 -2.10 46.23 8.73
C GLN A 218 -3.27 47.02 8.11
N ASN A 219 -3.00 47.76 7.02
CA ASN A 219 -3.99 48.59 6.33
C ASN A 219 -4.68 47.87 5.15
N GLY A 220 -4.53 46.55 5.01
CA GLY A 220 -5.13 45.76 3.93
C GLY A 220 -4.44 45.88 2.57
N VAL A 221 -3.35 46.64 2.47
CA VAL A 221 -2.54 46.75 1.26
C VAL A 221 -1.48 45.63 1.25
N ILE A 222 -1.68 44.63 0.40
CA ILE A 222 -0.75 43.50 0.26
C ILE A 222 0.30 43.86 -0.79
N ALA A 223 1.41 44.46 -0.35
CA ALA A 223 2.59 44.66 -1.19
C ALA A 223 3.57 43.47 -1.05
N PRO A 224 4.34 43.12 -2.11
CA PRO A 224 5.39 42.13 -2.02
C PRO A 224 6.42 42.49 -0.94
N ILE A 225 6.75 41.54 -0.07
CA ILE A 225 7.79 41.66 0.96
C ILE A 225 8.90 40.68 0.62
N ASN A 226 10.16 41.10 0.79
CA ASN A 226 11.28 40.18 0.69
C ASN A 226 11.20 39.17 1.86
N PRO A 227 11.11 37.86 1.60
CA PRO A 227 10.95 36.86 2.66
C PRO A 227 12.07 36.87 3.71
N MET A 228 13.28 37.31 3.34
CA MET A 228 14.41 37.41 4.27
C MET A 228 14.28 38.55 5.29
N ASP A 229 13.39 39.51 5.03
CA ASP A 229 13.10 40.61 5.97
C ASP A 229 12.16 40.16 7.10
N ILE A 230 11.52 39.00 6.95
CA ILE A 230 10.66 38.39 7.98
C ILE A 230 11.56 37.54 8.90
N PRO A 231 11.74 37.93 10.19
CA PRO A 231 12.67 37.24 11.10
C PRO A 231 12.40 35.73 11.21
N ALA A 232 11.13 35.33 11.26
CA ALA A 232 10.73 33.92 11.33
C ALA A 232 11.18 33.10 10.11
N ILE A 233 11.06 33.66 8.91
CA ILE A 233 11.47 32.99 7.66
C ILE A 233 12.99 32.88 7.61
N ARG A 234 13.71 33.96 7.94
CA ARG A 234 15.18 33.94 8.02
C ARG A 234 15.68 32.90 9.02
N GLU A 235 15.08 32.84 10.21
CA GLU A 235 15.46 31.93 11.28
C GLU A 235 15.10 30.47 11.00
N SER A 236 14.11 30.22 10.13
CA SER A 236 13.78 28.86 9.68
C SER A 236 14.85 28.23 8.77
N GLY A 237 15.87 29.00 8.35
CA GLY A 237 16.85 28.57 7.37
C GLY A 237 16.30 28.53 5.95
N TRP A 238 15.16 29.19 5.71
CA TRP A 238 14.57 29.32 4.40
C TRP A 238 15.52 30.04 3.45
N THR A 239 15.65 29.49 2.25
CA THR A 239 16.39 30.08 1.13
C THR A 239 15.43 30.21 -0.05
N SER A 240 15.69 31.09 -1.01
CA SER A 240 14.87 31.20 -2.23
C SER A 240 14.77 29.88 -3.02
N SER A 241 15.72 28.96 -2.82
CA SER A 241 15.71 27.58 -3.33
C SER A 241 14.89 26.58 -2.51
N ALA A 242 14.47 26.94 -1.29
CA ALA A 242 13.72 26.13 -0.32
C ALA A 242 12.24 26.52 -0.21
N GLY A 243 11.74 27.40 -1.09
CA GLY A 243 10.30 27.55 -1.29
C GLY A 243 9.63 26.21 -1.63
N PRO A 244 8.29 26.13 -1.56
CA PRO A 244 7.57 25.02 -2.18
C PRO A 244 8.17 24.84 -3.56
N ARG A 245 8.64 23.64 -3.87
CA ARG A 245 8.92 23.25 -5.24
C ARG A 245 7.57 22.73 -5.74
N PRO A 246 6.62 23.59 -6.18
CA PRO A 246 5.27 23.15 -6.57
C PRO A 246 5.33 22.08 -7.67
N TYR A 247 6.48 21.97 -8.35
CA TYR A 247 6.73 20.99 -9.38
C TYR A 247 7.34 19.68 -8.86
N LEU A 248 7.99 19.63 -7.68
CA LEU A 248 8.64 18.39 -7.20
C LEU A 248 7.64 17.26 -6.94
N THR A 249 6.46 17.59 -6.40
CA THR A 249 5.40 16.62 -6.12
C THR A 249 4.79 16.04 -7.41
N PRO A 250 4.31 16.87 -8.37
CA PRO A 250 3.92 16.39 -9.70
C PRO A 250 5.03 15.62 -10.45
N LEU A 251 6.29 16.06 -10.36
CA LEU A 251 7.40 15.38 -11.03
C LEU A 251 7.67 13.99 -10.45
N LYS A 252 7.56 13.84 -9.12
CA LYS A 252 7.63 12.54 -8.45
C LYS A 252 6.43 11.66 -8.78
N GLU A 253 5.25 12.25 -8.90
CA GLU A 253 4.03 11.56 -9.35
C GLU A 253 4.14 11.07 -10.79
N PHE A 254 4.84 11.78 -11.68
CA PHE A 254 5.12 11.29 -13.02
C PHE A 254 5.94 10.02 -13.02
N LEU A 255 7.04 9.99 -12.25
CA LEU A 255 7.87 8.79 -12.13
C LEU A 255 7.08 7.62 -11.55
N ASN A 256 6.23 7.88 -10.57
CA ASN A 256 5.31 6.87 -10.04
C ASN A 256 4.31 6.41 -11.12
N HIS A 257 3.74 7.34 -11.89
CA HIS A 257 2.84 7.05 -13.01
C HIS A 257 3.51 6.17 -14.07
N LEU A 258 4.77 6.47 -14.42
CA LEU A 258 5.56 5.66 -15.34
C LEU A 258 5.79 4.24 -14.82
N LYS A 259 6.00 4.08 -13.50
CA LYS A 259 6.20 2.77 -12.84
C LYS A 259 4.90 1.93 -12.77
N THR A 260 3.72 2.54 -12.92
CA THR A 260 2.46 1.80 -12.90
C THR A 260 2.18 1.04 -14.19
N GLY A 261 1.74 -0.23 -14.08
CA GLY A 261 1.20 -1.01 -15.20
C GLY A 261 2.00 -2.26 -15.54
N ARG A 262 1.34 -3.24 -16.16
CA ARG A 262 1.83 -4.62 -16.35
C ARG A 262 3.16 -4.77 -17.11
N TYR A 263 3.55 -3.75 -17.89
CA TYR A 263 4.76 -3.78 -18.73
C TYR A 263 5.70 -2.57 -18.47
N SER A 264 5.44 -1.76 -17.44
CA SER A 264 6.23 -0.57 -17.13
C SER A 264 7.71 -0.92 -16.93
N ASN A 265 8.02 -1.94 -16.13
CA ASN A 265 9.38 -2.36 -15.85
C ASN A 265 10.17 -2.78 -17.10
N ALA A 266 9.52 -3.43 -18.08
CA ALA A 266 10.17 -3.85 -19.32
C ALA A 266 10.48 -2.64 -20.23
N TYR A 267 9.53 -1.71 -20.36
CA TYR A 267 9.69 -0.52 -21.21
C TYR A 267 10.62 0.53 -20.60
N LEU A 268 10.54 0.74 -19.28
CA LEU A 268 11.41 1.68 -18.56
C LEU A 268 12.87 1.25 -18.56
N ARG A 269 13.15 -0.06 -18.53
CA ARG A 269 14.51 -0.59 -18.56
C ARG A 269 15.30 -0.14 -19.80
N SER A 270 14.62 0.14 -20.91
CA SER A 270 15.26 0.62 -22.14
C SER A 270 15.82 2.04 -22.05
N PHE A 271 15.44 2.80 -21.03
CA PHE A 271 15.81 4.20 -20.84
C PHE A 271 16.43 4.45 -19.48
N LEU A 272 16.69 3.38 -18.71
CA LEU A 272 17.05 3.49 -17.30
C LEU A 272 18.48 4.04 -17.12
N ASN A 273 19.42 3.47 -17.86
CA ASN A 273 20.83 3.81 -17.78
C ASN A 273 21.24 4.62 -19.01
N SER A 274 22.35 5.35 -18.88
CA SER A 274 23.09 5.87 -20.03
C SER A 274 23.41 4.73 -21.01
N VAL A 275 23.35 5.04 -22.30
CA VAL A 275 23.67 4.08 -23.36
C VAL A 275 25.16 3.72 -23.31
N ASP A 276 25.46 2.43 -23.38
CA ASP A 276 26.82 1.89 -23.38
C ASP A 276 27.37 1.89 -24.81
N GLU A 277 28.41 2.68 -25.09
CA GLU A 277 29.02 2.78 -26.42
C GLU A 277 29.59 1.46 -26.95
N ILE A 278 29.89 0.50 -26.07
CA ILE A 278 30.36 -0.83 -26.49
C ILE A 278 29.19 -1.64 -27.07
N ALA A 279 28.01 -1.54 -26.48
CA ALA A 279 26.80 -2.22 -26.92
C ALA A 279 26.12 -1.49 -28.09
N ASP A 280 26.25 -0.16 -28.13
CA ASP A 280 25.60 0.74 -29.07
C ASP A 280 26.64 1.65 -29.77
N PRO A 281 27.28 1.14 -30.84
CA PRO A 281 28.38 1.85 -31.51
C PRO A 281 27.97 3.21 -32.06
N ASN A 282 28.84 4.20 -31.89
CA ASN A 282 28.67 5.58 -32.38
C ASN A 282 27.48 6.33 -31.76
N TYR A 283 26.86 5.82 -30.69
CA TYR A 283 25.71 6.48 -30.07
C TYR A 283 25.99 7.94 -29.69
N CYS A 284 27.10 8.22 -28.99
CA CYS A 284 27.47 9.59 -28.60
C CYS A 284 27.95 10.46 -29.76
N THR A 285 28.23 9.88 -30.92
CA THR A 285 28.52 10.61 -32.16
C THR A 285 27.22 11.02 -32.87
N ILE A 286 26.19 10.16 -32.83
CA ILE A 286 24.89 10.38 -33.48
C ILE A 286 23.98 11.24 -32.59
N ILE A 287 24.07 11.07 -31.27
CA ILE A 287 23.21 11.71 -30.27
C ILE A 287 23.99 12.81 -29.54
N PRO A 288 23.71 14.10 -29.83
CA PRO A 288 24.51 15.21 -29.30
C PRO A 288 24.31 15.49 -27.81
N LYS A 289 23.12 15.16 -27.28
CA LYS A 289 22.78 15.39 -25.87
C LYS A 289 22.12 14.13 -25.31
N PRO A 290 22.90 13.15 -24.81
CA PRO A 290 22.36 11.97 -24.15
C PRO A 290 21.50 12.34 -22.93
N MET A 291 20.48 11.52 -22.66
CA MET A 291 19.61 11.65 -21.48
C MET A 291 19.02 10.28 -21.15
N ASP A 292 18.82 10.01 -19.87
CA ASP A 292 18.33 8.73 -19.33
C ASP A 292 17.54 8.98 -18.01
N PHE A 293 16.82 7.97 -17.52
CA PHE A 293 15.99 8.13 -16.32
C PHE A 293 16.77 8.28 -15.03
N ILE A 294 17.98 7.71 -14.89
CA ILE A 294 18.81 7.93 -13.69
C ILE A 294 19.28 9.38 -13.64
N THR A 295 19.73 9.92 -14.78
CA THR A 295 20.11 11.32 -14.91
C THR A 295 18.91 12.23 -14.67
N LEU A 296 17.75 11.90 -15.24
CA LEU A 296 16.50 12.62 -15.04
C LEU A 296 16.08 12.63 -13.55
N GLU A 297 16.17 11.49 -12.87
CA GLU A 297 15.85 11.34 -11.44
C GLU A 297 16.84 12.11 -10.56
N LYS A 298 18.13 12.08 -10.88
CA LYS A 298 19.16 12.86 -10.19
C LYS A 298 18.93 14.36 -10.33
N ASN A 299 18.72 14.85 -11.56
CA ASN A 299 18.43 16.27 -11.83
C ASN A 299 17.19 16.75 -11.07
N LEU A 300 16.20 15.85 -10.89
CA LEU A 300 15.02 16.13 -10.09
C LEU A 300 15.34 16.25 -8.59
N TYR A 301 16.07 15.29 -8.04
CA TYR A 301 16.50 15.28 -6.64
C TYR A 301 17.32 16.53 -6.29
N ASP A 302 18.27 16.87 -7.17
CA ASP A 302 19.15 18.04 -7.04
C ASP A 302 18.40 19.37 -7.29
N GLY A 303 17.14 19.32 -7.74
CA GLY A 303 16.31 20.50 -7.93
C GLY A 303 16.66 21.34 -9.14
N LEU A 304 17.22 20.72 -10.19
CA LEU A 304 17.64 21.39 -11.41
C LEU A 304 16.44 21.79 -12.30
N TYR A 305 15.30 21.09 -12.18
CA TYR A 305 14.07 21.47 -12.89
C TYR A 305 13.31 22.57 -12.17
N LYS A 306 13.41 23.81 -12.69
CA LYS A 306 12.69 24.98 -12.16
C LYS A 306 11.27 25.12 -12.72
N THR A 307 10.94 24.43 -13.81
CA THR A 307 9.62 24.44 -14.46
C THR A 307 9.24 23.03 -14.92
N PRO A 308 7.94 22.70 -15.03
CA PRO A 308 7.48 21.44 -15.65
C PRO A 308 8.00 21.27 -17.08
N LYS A 309 8.12 22.39 -17.81
CA LYS A 309 8.65 22.40 -19.17
C LYS A 309 10.08 21.86 -19.25
N ALA A 310 10.98 22.31 -18.38
CA ALA A 310 12.37 21.86 -18.39
C ALA A 310 12.48 20.33 -18.21
N PHE A 311 11.61 19.76 -17.37
CA PHE A 311 11.53 18.31 -17.19
C PHE A 311 10.93 17.59 -18.41
N VAL A 312 9.79 18.07 -18.92
CA VAL A 312 9.14 17.51 -20.11
C VAL A 312 10.08 17.53 -21.30
N ASP A 313 10.89 18.58 -21.45
CA ASP A 313 11.88 18.69 -22.52
C ASP A 313 12.97 17.60 -22.40
N ASP A 314 13.44 17.26 -21.19
CA ASP A 314 14.40 16.17 -21.01
C ASP A 314 13.74 14.78 -21.17
N VAL A 315 12.45 14.61 -20.87
CA VAL A 315 11.70 13.38 -21.23
C VAL A 315 11.51 13.26 -22.75
N LYS A 316 11.18 14.37 -23.43
CA LYS A 316 11.13 14.44 -24.90
C LYS A 316 12.49 14.13 -25.51
N LEU A 317 13.59 14.54 -24.87
CA LEU A 317 14.95 14.24 -25.29
C LEU A 317 15.27 12.74 -25.22
N ILE A 318 14.85 12.03 -24.17
CA ILE A 318 14.96 10.56 -24.09
C ILE A 318 14.24 9.91 -25.29
N ILE A 319 13.02 10.36 -25.58
CA ILE A 319 12.20 9.84 -26.69
C ILE A 319 12.84 10.14 -28.05
N SER A 320 13.29 11.38 -28.28
CA SER A 320 13.87 11.80 -29.56
C SER A 320 15.21 11.13 -29.82
N ASN A 321 16.07 11.02 -28.81
CA ASN A 321 17.35 10.32 -28.92
C ASN A 321 17.13 8.84 -29.28
N CYS A 322 16.19 8.18 -28.60
CA CYS A 322 15.86 6.79 -28.92
C CYS A 322 15.38 6.64 -30.37
N ARG A 323 14.50 7.52 -30.85
CA ARG A 323 13.99 7.49 -32.24
C ARG A 323 15.01 7.90 -33.29
N ALA A 324 15.98 8.74 -32.94
CA ALA A 324 17.04 9.18 -33.84
C ALA A 324 18.09 8.07 -34.03
N TYR A 325 18.39 7.31 -32.98
CA TYR A 325 19.35 6.23 -33.04
C TYR A 325 18.75 4.90 -33.53
N ASN A 326 17.49 4.60 -33.17
CA ASN A 326 16.86 3.31 -33.46
C ASN A 326 15.87 3.38 -34.63
N ASP A 327 15.88 2.36 -35.50
CA ASP A 327 14.89 2.23 -36.57
C ASP A 327 13.46 2.00 -36.05
N ARG A 328 12.47 2.43 -36.83
CA ARG A 328 11.03 2.37 -36.50
C ARG A 328 10.52 0.95 -36.21
N THR A 329 11.17 -0.06 -36.77
CA THR A 329 10.80 -1.47 -36.61
C THR A 329 11.26 -2.07 -35.28
N THR A 330 12.21 -1.42 -34.60
CA THR A 330 12.81 -1.94 -33.37
C THR A 330 11.85 -1.92 -32.17
N ILE A 331 12.16 -2.73 -31.16
CA ILE A 331 11.42 -2.71 -29.90
C ILE A 331 11.59 -1.35 -29.19
N TYR A 332 12.78 -0.74 -29.30
CA TYR A 332 13.11 0.52 -28.67
C TYR A 332 12.26 1.68 -29.19
N TYR A 333 12.02 1.72 -30.51
CA TYR A 333 11.11 2.69 -31.10
C TYR A 333 9.67 2.54 -30.57
N LYS A 334 9.21 1.30 -30.36
CA LYS A 334 7.91 1.02 -29.73
C LYS A 334 7.88 1.48 -28.27
N HIS A 335 8.98 1.28 -27.52
CA HIS A 335 9.11 1.74 -26.14
C HIS A 335 9.08 3.28 -26.05
N ALA A 336 9.70 3.97 -27.02
CA ALA A 336 9.67 5.43 -27.11
C ALA A 336 8.24 5.95 -27.37
N LYS A 337 7.47 5.25 -28.22
CA LYS A 337 6.05 5.56 -28.43
C LYS A 337 5.19 5.33 -27.18
N TRP A 338 5.47 4.27 -26.44
CA TRP A 338 4.81 4.01 -25.15
C TRP A 338 5.09 5.14 -24.15
N LEU A 339 6.35 5.56 -24.04
CA LEU A 339 6.77 6.64 -23.12
C LEU A 339 6.11 7.99 -23.49
N GLU A 340 6.07 8.32 -24.78
CA GLU A 340 5.36 9.51 -25.29
C GLU A 340 3.88 9.51 -24.90
N ASN A 341 3.19 8.38 -25.08
CA ASN A 341 1.77 8.26 -24.71
C ASN A 341 1.56 8.42 -23.20
N ARG A 342 2.42 7.82 -22.37
CA ARG A 342 2.36 7.95 -20.90
C ARG A 342 2.61 9.39 -20.45
N MET A 343 3.60 10.05 -21.04
CA MET A 343 3.87 11.48 -20.82
C MET A 343 2.63 12.33 -21.15
N ALA A 344 2.04 12.13 -22.33
CA ALA A 344 0.85 12.87 -22.74
C ALA A 344 -0.37 12.63 -21.83
N THR A 345 -0.63 11.37 -21.43
CA THR A 345 -1.71 11.05 -20.49
C THR A 345 -1.49 11.71 -19.13
N PHE A 346 -0.25 11.67 -18.63
CA PHE A 346 0.08 12.28 -17.34
C PHE A 346 -0.09 13.80 -17.35
N ILE A 347 0.42 14.49 -18.37
CA ILE A 347 0.25 15.95 -18.53
C ILE A 347 -1.23 16.32 -18.57
N LYS A 348 -2.07 15.57 -19.31
CA LYS A 348 -3.52 15.79 -19.37
C LYS A 348 -4.24 15.55 -18.04
N SER A 349 -3.71 14.65 -17.21
CA SER A 349 -4.31 14.34 -15.90
C SER A 349 -4.04 15.39 -14.83
N MET A 350 -3.17 16.38 -15.11
CA MET A 350 -2.81 17.44 -14.17
C MET A 350 -3.27 18.82 -14.69
N PRO A 351 -4.38 19.36 -14.15
CA PRO A 351 -4.92 20.65 -14.56
C PRO A 351 -3.91 21.80 -14.47
N GLU A 352 -2.99 21.77 -13.51
CA GLU A 352 -1.94 22.79 -13.33
C GLU A 352 -0.90 22.79 -14.46
N TRP A 353 -0.80 21.69 -15.23
CA TRP A 353 0.15 21.50 -16.32
C TRP A 353 -0.52 21.54 -17.70
N SER A 354 -1.86 21.60 -17.76
CA SER A 354 -2.60 21.70 -19.02
C SER A 354 -2.77 23.14 -19.52
N TYR A 355 -2.49 24.16 -18.69
CA TYR A 355 -2.63 25.58 -19.05
C TYR A 355 -1.47 26.20 -19.84
N PRO A 356 -0.20 25.74 -19.74
CA PRO A 356 0.83 26.09 -20.71
C PRO A 356 0.61 25.25 -21.98
N VAL A 357 0.10 25.87 -23.03
CA VAL A 357 -0.30 25.26 -24.32
C VAL A 357 0.87 24.53 -25.03
N ASP A 358 2.12 24.70 -24.56
CA ASP A 358 3.35 24.26 -25.25
C ASP A 358 3.98 22.97 -24.71
N LEU A 359 3.36 22.26 -23.77
CA LEU A 359 3.95 21.04 -23.19
C LEU A 359 3.70 19.78 -24.01
N ILE A 360 2.57 19.68 -24.71
CA ILE A 360 2.15 18.50 -25.46
C ILE A 360 2.62 18.54 -26.93
N ASN A 361 2.74 19.74 -27.51
CA ASN A 361 3.12 19.94 -28.91
C ASN A 361 4.64 19.92 -29.12
#